data_AF-A0A172YMF0-F1
#
_entry.id   AF-A0A172YMF0-F1
#
_cell.length_a   1.000
_cell.length_b   1.000
_cell.length_c   1.000
_cell.angle_alpha   90.00
_cell.angle_beta   90.00
_cell.angle_gamma   90.00
#
_symmetry.space_group_name_H-M   'P 1'
#
loop_
_entity.id
_entity.type
_entity.pdbx_description
1 polymer ?
#
loop_
_entity_poly.entity_id
_entity_poly.type
_entity_poly.pdbx_seq_one_letter_code
_entity_poly.pdbx_strand_id
1 'polypeptide(L)' 'MSHDVELQQLSTLFFNQDTVISREMMEHAFNEWTARQIYTEDSVLILQLGLYFIFIREMMHHLNVTQIQYIEVA' A
#
# COMPACT_ATOMS: atom_id res chain seq x y z
N MET A 1 14.51 -13.61 -6.55
CA MET A 1 14.38 -12.24 -6.00
C MET A 1 13.01 -11.73 -6.39
N SER A 2 12.01 -12.01 -5.57
CA SER A 2 10.63 -11.57 -5.78
C SER A 2 9.85 -11.90 -4.52
N HIS A 3 9.96 -11.06 -3.50
CA HIS A 3 8.99 -11.06 -2.42
C HIS A 3 8.68 -9.57 -2.18
N ASP A 4 7.54 -9.12 -2.71
CA ASP A 4 6.86 -7.83 -2.46
C ASP A 4 7.55 -6.49 -2.84
N VAL A 5 7.98 -6.33 -4.09
CA VAL A 5 8.45 -5.02 -4.61
C VAL A 5 7.36 -3.94 -4.48
N GLU A 6 6.10 -4.29 -4.74
CA GLU A 6 4.97 -3.37 -4.63
C GLU A 6 4.71 -2.94 -3.18
N LEU A 7 4.83 -3.86 -2.21
CA LEU A 7 4.68 -3.50 -0.78
C LEU A 7 5.82 -2.60 -0.31
N GLN A 8 7.04 -2.85 -0.78
CA GLN A 8 8.19 -2.00 -0.49
C GLN A 8 8.02 -0.59 -1.06
N GLN A 9 7.54 -0.48 -2.30
CA GLN A 9 7.21 0.81 -2.92
C GLN A 9 6.08 1.52 -2.17
N LEU A 10 5.03 0.79 -1.79
CA LEU A 10 3.91 1.32 -1.01
C LEU A 10 4.38 1.84 0.34
N SER A 11 5.23 1.08 1.03
CA SER A 11 5.84 1.46 2.31
C SER A 11 6.71 2.71 2.19
N THR A 12 7.51 2.80 1.13
CA THR A 12 8.34 3.98 0.87
C THR A 12 7.51 5.24 0.62
N LEU A 13 6.37 5.11 -0.06
CA LEU A 13 5.54 6.25 -0.46
C LEU A 13 4.56 6.71 0.64
N PHE A 14 4.05 5.78 1.45
CA PHE A 14 2.93 6.05 2.35
C PHE A 14 3.18 5.70 3.81
N PHE A 15 4.17 4.86 4.12
CA PHE A 15 4.36 4.31 5.47
C PHE A 15 5.77 4.59 6.03
N ASN A 16 6.47 5.61 5.53
CA ASN A 16 7.81 5.98 6.02
C ASN A 16 8.81 4.81 6.06
N GLN A 17 8.71 3.86 5.11
CA GLN A 17 9.53 2.64 5.07
C GLN A 17 9.27 1.66 6.24
N ASP A 18 8.14 1.80 6.95
CA ASP A 18 7.72 0.84 7.97
C ASP A 18 7.50 -0.54 7.37
N THR A 19 8.02 -1.57 8.05
CA THR A 19 7.88 -2.97 7.63
C THR A 19 6.63 -3.62 8.18
N VAL A 20 6.02 -3.05 9.23
CA VAL A 20 4.76 -3.50 9.82
C VAL A 20 3.69 -2.46 9.53
N ILE A 21 2.68 -2.84 8.74
CA ILE A 21 1.64 -1.93 8.28
C ILE A 21 0.30 -2.42 8.87
N SER A 22 -0.29 -1.60 9.73
CA SER A 22 -1.61 -1.87 10.29
C SER A 22 -2.73 -1.55 9.31
N ARG A 23 -3.91 -2.13 9.51
CA ARG A 23 -5.10 -1.81 8.72
C ARG A 23 -5.48 -0.33 8.82
N GLU A 24 -5.32 0.28 10.01
CA GLU A 24 -5.58 1.70 10.23
C GLU A 24 -4.62 2.60 9.45
N MET A 25 -3.32 2.25 9.43
CA MET A 25 -2.33 2.94 8.59
C MET A 25 -2.71 2.84 7.10
N MET A 26 -3.10 1.64 6.65
CA MET A 26 -3.54 1.38 5.28
C MET A 26 -4.74 2.25 4.89
N GLU A 27 -5.75 2.34 5.76
CA GLU A 27 -6.93 3.19 5.57
C GLU A 27 -6.58 4.68 5.52
N HIS A 28 -5.73 5.15 6.44
CA HIS A 28 -5.30 6.55 6.48
C HIS A 28 -4.53 6.94 5.21
N ALA A 29 -3.56 6.13 4.81
CA ALA A 29 -2.78 6.35 3.59
C ALA A 29 -3.66 6.33 2.33
N PHE A 30 -4.68 5.47 2.28
CA PHE A 30 -5.62 5.41 1.16
C PHE A 30 -6.45 6.70 1.04
N ASN A 31 -6.91 7.23 2.18
CA ASN A 31 -7.65 8.50 2.23
C ASN A 31 -6.78 9.67 1.77
N GLU A 32 -5.50 9.72 2.19
CA GLU A 32 -4.57 10.73 1.69
C GLU A 32 -4.30 10.59 0.19
N TRP A 33 -4.13 9.35 -0.29
CA TRP A 33 -3.85 9.08 -1.69
C TRP A 33 -5.01 9.51 -2.59
N THR A 34 -6.25 9.13 -2.27
CA THR A 34 -7.44 9.55 -3.03
C THR A 34 -7.63 11.06 -3.04
N ALA A 35 -7.33 11.74 -1.93
CA ALA A 35 -7.35 13.20 -1.86
C ALA A 35 -6.30 13.86 -2.78
N ARG A 36 -5.11 13.24 -2.95
CA ARG A 36 -4.03 13.73 -3.82
C ARG A 36 -4.23 13.39 -5.30
N GLN A 37 -4.83 12.25 -5.62
CA GLN A 37 -5.07 11.81 -7.01
C GLN A 37 -6.11 12.66 -7.75
N ILE A 38 -7.01 13.36 -7.04
CA ILE A 38 -7.90 14.37 -7.65
C ILE A 38 -7.09 15.48 -8.37
N TYR A 39 -5.79 15.62 -8.09
CA TYR A 39 -4.96 16.74 -8.54
C TYR A 39 -3.82 16.39 -9.51
N THR A 40 -3.59 15.11 -9.86
CA THR A 40 -2.38 14.73 -10.63
C THR A 40 -2.71 13.83 -11.83
N GLU A 41 -2.69 14.40 -13.03
CA GLU A 41 -2.77 13.67 -14.30
C GLU A 41 -1.38 13.08 -14.65
N ASP A 42 -0.97 11.96 -14.07
CA ASP A 42 0.14 11.22 -14.69
C ASP A 42 0.20 9.71 -14.43
N SER A 43 0.27 8.97 -15.53
CA SER A 43 0.99 7.71 -15.76
C SER A 43 0.52 6.38 -15.14
N VAL A 44 0.51 5.36 -16.01
CA VAL A 44 0.22 3.93 -15.81
C VAL A 44 0.89 3.28 -14.59
N LEU A 45 2.02 3.83 -14.11
CA LEU A 45 2.70 3.32 -12.91
C LEU A 45 1.87 3.54 -11.63
N ILE A 46 1.12 4.66 -11.58
CA ILE A 46 0.14 4.94 -10.51
C ILE A 46 -1.00 3.92 -10.55
N LEU A 47 -1.38 3.45 -11.74
CA LEU A 47 -2.46 2.49 -11.89
C LEU A 47 -2.10 1.13 -11.28
N GLN A 48 -0.92 0.58 -11.57
CA GLN A 48 -0.51 -0.73 -11.03
C GLN A 48 -0.35 -0.70 -9.51
N LEU A 49 0.38 0.31 -8.98
CA LEU A 49 0.57 0.44 -7.54
C LEU A 49 -0.75 0.78 -6.82
N GLY A 50 -1.62 1.58 -7.44
CA GLY A 50 -2.95 1.89 -6.94
C GLY A 50 -3.86 0.66 -6.89
N LEU A 51 -3.85 -0.19 -7.92
CA LEU A 51 -4.58 -1.46 -7.92
C LEU A 51 -4.07 -2.40 -6.82
N TYR A 52 -2.75 -2.49 -6.63
CA TYR A 52 -2.16 -3.26 -5.54
C TYR A 52 -2.60 -2.74 -4.16
N PHE A 53 -2.56 -1.41 -3.96
CA PHE A 53 -3.00 -0.76 -2.74
C PHE A 53 -4.48 -1.09 -2.44
N ILE A 54 -5.37 -0.91 -3.42
CA ILE A 54 -6.79 -1.27 -3.27
C ILE A 54 -6.93 -2.75 -2.91
N PHE A 55 -6.25 -3.63 -3.64
CA PHE A 55 -6.36 -5.07 -3.43
C PHE A 55 -5.95 -5.49 -2.00
N ILE A 56 -4.79 -5.04 -1.52
CA ILE A 56 -4.31 -5.39 -0.18
C ILE A 56 -5.22 -4.80 0.90
N ARG A 57 -5.70 -3.56 0.74
CA ARG A 57 -6.66 -2.95 1.66
C ARG A 57 -7.94 -3.79 1.77
N GLU A 58 -8.55 -4.16 0.63
CA GLU A 58 -9.78 -4.97 0.61
C GLU A 58 -9.55 -6.37 1.19
N MET A 59 -8.41 -7.00 0.90
CA MET A 59 -7.99 -8.26 1.51
C MET A 59 -7.90 -8.15 3.04
N MET A 60 -7.30 -7.08 3.56
CA MET A 60 -7.20 -6.85 5.01
C MET A 60 -8.57 -6.69 5.67
N HIS A 61 -9.52 -6.03 5.00
CA HIS A 61 -10.90 -5.92 5.48
C HIS A 61 -11.65 -7.24 5.44
N HIS A 62 -11.67 -7.90 4.28
CA HIS A 62 -12.46 -9.12 4.07
C HIS A 62 -11.95 -10.32 4.88
N LEU A 63 -10.64 -10.42 5.09
CA LEU A 63 -10.03 -11.50 5.87
C LEU A 63 -9.84 -11.16 7.35
N ASN A 64 -10.26 -9.96 7.78
CA ASN A 64 -10.04 -9.45 9.13
C ASN A 64 -8.55 -9.47 9.56
N VAL A 65 -7.65 -9.17 8.63
CA VAL A 65 -6.22 -9.01 8.91
C VAL A 65 -6.01 -7.62 9.52
N THR A 66 -5.41 -7.57 10.70
CA THR A 66 -5.17 -6.32 11.43
C THR A 66 -3.83 -5.68 11.09
N GLN A 67 -2.86 -6.48 10.66
CA GLN A 67 -1.53 -6.03 10.26
C GLN A 67 -0.93 -6.97 9.22
N ILE A 68 -0.11 -6.40 8.34
CA ILE A 68 0.77 -7.15 7.43
C ILE A 68 2.21 -6.74 7.72
N GLN A 69 3.14 -7.66 7.47
CA GLN A 69 4.55 -7.40 7.62
C GLN A 69 5.29 -7.82 6.37
N TYR A 70 6.14 -6.94 5.85
CA TYR A 70 7.11 -7.31 4.85
C TYR A 70 8.30 -8.02 5.52
N ILE A 71 8.65 -9.21 5.04
CA ILE A 71 9.78 -10.00 5.54
C ILE A 71 10.89 -9.94 4.49
N GLU A 72 11.96 -9.18 4.78
CA GLU A 72 13.21 -9.29 4.01
C GLU A 72 13.86 -10.63 4.35
N VAL A 73 13.87 -11.55 3.38
CA VAL A 73 14.65 -12.78 3.48
C VAL A 73 16.07 -12.46 3.04
N ALA A 74 17.00 -12.49 4.00
CA ALA A 74 18.44 -12.31 3.79
C ALA A 74 19.07 -13.43 2.94
#